data_AF-A0AAW0SJV7-F1
#
_entry.id   AF-A0AAW0SJV7-F1
#
_cell.length_a   1.000
_cell.length_b   1.000
_cell.length_c   1.000
_cell.angle_alpha   90.00
_cell.angle_beta   90.00
_cell.angle_gamma   90.00
#
_symmetry.space_group_name_H-M   'P 1'
#
loop_
_entity.id
_entity.type
_entity.pdbx_description
1 polymer ?
#
loop_
_entity_poly.entity_id
_entity_poly.type
_entity_poly.pdbx_seq_one_letter_code
_entity_poly.pdbx_strand_id
1 'polypeptide(L)'
;MRAGGRGTSSSKAQGRAGGPQQGSVFTRKRLQILAHQHLIPERIEIHIGDVGPEEDVTLHHASFTLLGHVKLSDNTHSDFRARELKSVSLESTGLFLKLVLYKNHINKLNFYNQVGVVGVNVLGNEIEDNNNSVSPDERRYQYSAKLCAAVSQLRAAGERLGKYEIEKKHAIQQEHYERAKEKKEQAEKYREEIYKDLDIETLLEKKGVETERNDVATSTTSRTRPAAYHTPPDTSPPPAHLPPPRLPNTPPKPLPALPLPSLPHCVPQPPSPDLRQGGGGGGVMTPAPPPPPYLHVVR
;
A
#
# COMPACT_ATOMS: atom_id res chain seq x y z
N MET A 1 11.35 -43.64 83.13
CA MET A 1 12.01 -44.20 81.93
C MET A 1 11.10 -44.03 80.73
N ARG A 2 11.68 -43.52 79.63
CA ARG A 2 11.21 -43.45 78.23
C ARG A 2 10.08 -42.46 77.87
N ALA A 3 10.51 -41.55 77.00
CA ALA A 3 9.79 -40.54 76.24
C ALA A 3 9.35 -41.04 74.86
N GLY A 4 8.52 -40.23 74.20
CA GLY A 4 8.12 -40.32 72.79
C GLY A 4 6.60 -40.39 72.67
N GLY A 5 5.84 -39.41 72.18
CA GLY A 5 6.12 -38.33 71.24
C GLY A 5 5.29 -38.56 69.98
N ARG A 6 4.25 -37.75 69.76
CA ARG A 6 3.69 -37.36 68.45
C ARG A 6 2.63 -36.28 68.67
N GLY A 7 3.00 -35.05 68.32
CA GLY A 7 2.10 -33.91 68.26
C GLY A 7 1.37 -33.88 66.92
N THR A 8 0.14 -33.40 66.95
CA THR A 8 -0.62 -32.98 65.77
C THR A 8 -0.96 -31.50 65.93
N SER A 9 -0.18 -30.64 65.29
CA SER A 9 -0.41 -29.20 65.19
C SER A 9 -1.33 -28.91 64.00
N SER A 10 -2.58 -28.54 64.27
CA SER A 10 -3.48 -27.94 63.28
C SER A 10 -3.05 -26.51 63.00
N SER A 11 -2.37 -26.29 61.88
CA SER A 11 -2.06 -24.96 61.37
C SER A 11 -3.26 -24.39 60.62
N LYS A 12 -3.68 -23.21 61.07
CA LYS A 12 -4.74 -22.37 60.51
C LYS A 12 -4.17 -21.69 59.26
N ALA A 13 -4.48 -22.22 58.08
CA ALA A 13 -4.09 -21.63 56.81
C ALA A 13 -5.13 -20.57 56.38
N GLN A 14 -4.73 -19.31 56.48
CA GLN A 14 -5.44 -18.15 56.00
C GLN A 14 -5.25 -18.01 54.48
N GLY A 15 -6.13 -18.63 53.71
CA GLY A 15 -6.20 -18.46 52.25
C GLY A 15 -6.97 -17.20 51.89
N ARG A 16 -6.27 -16.16 51.41
CA ARG A 16 -6.87 -15.00 50.76
C ARG A 16 -7.61 -15.47 49.49
N ALA A 17 -8.91 -15.24 49.46
CA ALA A 17 -9.71 -15.37 48.24
C ALA A 17 -9.23 -14.33 47.22
N GLY A 18 -8.57 -14.78 46.16
CA GLY A 18 -8.37 -13.99 44.96
C GLY A 18 -9.70 -13.83 44.25
N GLY A 19 -10.20 -12.60 44.13
CA GLY A 19 -11.31 -12.30 43.25
C GLY A 19 -10.92 -12.57 41.79
N PRO A 20 -11.86 -12.93 40.90
CA PRO A 20 -11.56 -13.03 39.48
C PRO A 20 -11.22 -11.63 38.97
N GLN A 21 -9.94 -11.43 38.67
CA GLN A 21 -9.45 -10.23 37.99
C GLN A 21 -9.93 -10.24 36.54
N GLN A 22 -10.61 -9.14 36.19
CA GLN A 22 -10.58 -8.47 34.89
C GLN A 22 -10.71 -9.36 33.64
N GLY A 23 -11.94 -9.72 33.29
CA GLY A 23 -12.26 -10.24 31.96
C GLY A 23 -12.57 -9.11 30.98
N SER A 24 -11.55 -8.63 30.26
CA SER A 24 -11.73 -8.08 28.92
C SER A 24 -10.53 -8.51 28.08
N VAL A 25 -10.62 -9.70 27.50
CA VAL A 25 -9.64 -10.20 26.52
C VAL A 25 -10.25 -10.04 25.14
N PHE A 26 -9.77 -9.09 24.34
CA PHE A 26 -10.15 -9.00 22.93
C PHE A 26 -9.00 -8.53 22.04
N THR A 27 -8.27 -9.48 21.44
CA THR A 27 -7.24 -9.23 20.41
C THR A 27 -7.60 -9.97 19.11
N ARG A 28 -8.86 -9.91 18.66
CA ARG A 28 -9.25 -10.61 17.43
C ARG A 28 -8.77 -9.86 16.21
N LYS A 29 -7.67 -10.31 15.61
CA LYS A 29 -7.25 -9.89 14.27
C LYS A 29 -8.13 -10.58 13.22
N ARG A 30 -8.48 -9.88 12.15
CA ARG A 30 -9.32 -10.36 11.05
C ARG A 30 -8.68 -10.02 9.72
N LEU A 31 -8.41 -11.03 8.93
CA LEU A 31 -7.99 -10.91 7.55
C LEU A 31 -9.21 -10.92 6.64
N GLN A 32 -9.34 -9.94 5.76
CA GLN A 32 -10.34 -9.93 4.69
C GLN A 32 -9.65 -10.06 3.35
N ILE A 33 -10.05 -11.06 2.57
CA ILE A 33 -9.52 -11.34 1.24
C ILE A 33 -10.66 -11.16 0.24
N LEU A 34 -10.50 -10.24 -0.70
CA LEU A 34 -11.44 -10.02 -1.80
C LEU A 34 -10.87 -10.63 -3.08
N ALA A 35 -11.45 -11.72 -3.56
CA ALA A 35 -11.08 -12.36 -4.81
C ALA A 35 -11.82 -11.76 -6.01
N HIS A 36 -11.22 -11.88 -7.19
CA HIS A 36 -11.84 -11.49 -8.46
C HIS A 36 -13.11 -12.30 -8.75
N GLN A 37 -13.98 -11.88 -9.67
CA GLN A 37 -15.28 -12.56 -9.84
C GLN A 37 -15.17 -13.97 -10.46
N HIS A 38 -14.21 -14.18 -11.37
CA HIS A 38 -14.01 -15.43 -12.12
C HIS A 38 -12.56 -15.95 -12.07
N LEU A 39 -11.67 -15.30 -11.34
CA LEU A 39 -10.29 -15.76 -11.09
C LEU A 39 -10.12 -16.24 -9.65
N ILE A 40 -11.16 -16.88 -9.08
CA ILE A 40 -11.21 -17.21 -7.66
C ILE A 40 -10.36 -18.46 -7.39
N PRO A 41 -9.35 -18.40 -6.52
CA PRO A 41 -8.59 -19.59 -6.11
C PRO A 41 -9.49 -20.57 -5.33
N GLU A 42 -9.34 -21.88 -5.53
CA GLU A 42 -10.09 -22.90 -4.78
C GLU A 42 -9.75 -22.88 -3.28
N ARG A 43 -8.50 -22.53 -2.97
CA ARG A 43 -7.93 -22.52 -1.62
C ARG A 43 -6.87 -21.43 -1.51
N ILE A 44 -6.84 -20.77 -0.37
CA ILE A 44 -5.74 -19.90 0.04
C ILE A 44 -5.22 -20.40 1.38
N GLU A 45 -3.92 -20.69 1.46
CA GLU A 45 -3.25 -20.95 2.74
C GLU A 45 -2.72 -19.65 3.34
N ILE A 46 -2.82 -19.56 4.65
CA ILE A 46 -2.46 -18.39 5.44
C ILE A 46 -1.33 -18.79 6.37
N HIS A 47 -0.19 -18.12 6.20
CA HIS A 47 0.98 -18.30 7.05
C HIS A 47 1.31 -16.98 7.73
N ILE A 48 1.70 -17.06 9.00
CA ILE A 48 2.24 -15.93 9.75
C ILE A 48 3.71 -16.17 9.98
N GLY A 49 4.52 -15.16 9.69
CA GLY A 49 5.97 -15.19 9.83
C GLY A 49 6.45 -14.27 10.95
N ASP A 50 7.47 -14.72 11.66
CA ASP A 50 8.18 -13.93 12.66
C ASP A 50 9.70 -14.10 12.52
N VAL A 51 10.45 -13.14 13.03
CA VAL A 51 11.93 -13.10 12.95
C VAL A 51 12.51 -13.28 14.35
N GLY A 52 13.64 -13.97 14.44
CA GLY A 52 14.33 -14.15 15.72
C GLY A 52 14.76 -12.81 16.35
N PRO A 53 14.89 -12.73 17.68
CA PRO A 53 15.20 -11.47 18.37
C PRO A 53 16.57 -10.87 18.03
N GLU A 54 17.50 -11.66 17.49
CA GLU A 54 18.88 -11.28 17.15
C GLU A 54 19.09 -11.12 15.63
N GLU A 55 18.03 -11.23 14.83
CA GLU A 55 18.11 -11.17 13.37
C GLU A 55 17.50 -9.87 12.84
N ASP A 56 18.07 -9.35 11.75
CA ASP A 56 17.47 -8.21 11.05
C ASP A 56 16.08 -8.57 10.53
N VAL A 57 15.11 -7.70 10.78
CA VAL A 57 13.71 -7.86 10.35
C VAL A 57 13.61 -7.77 8.83
N THR A 58 13.85 -8.89 8.16
CA THR A 58 13.77 -9.04 6.71
C THR A 58 12.99 -10.29 6.34
N LEU A 59 12.40 -10.28 5.13
CA LEU A 59 11.60 -11.41 4.64
C LEU A 59 12.40 -12.73 4.55
N HIS A 60 13.72 -12.65 4.32
CA HIS A 60 14.60 -13.81 4.20
C HIS A 60 14.83 -14.54 5.52
N HIS A 61 14.80 -13.83 6.64
CA HIS A 61 14.95 -14.38 7.98
C HIS A 61 13.61 -14.73 8.64
N ALA A 62 12.49 -14.39 8.00
CA ALA A 62 11.16 -14.69 8.53
C ALA A 62 10.88 -16.21 8.51
N SER A 63 10.62 -16.75 9.69
CA SER A 63 10.16 -18.12 9.88
C SER A 63 8.63 -18.18 9.80
N PHE A 64 8.09 -18.92 8.83
CA PHE A 64 6.65 -18.96 8.56
C PHE A 64 5.96 -20.18 9.17
N THR A 65 4.91 -19.94 9.95
CA THR A 65 4.02 -20.95 10.50
C THR A 65 2.68 -20.94 9.77
N LEU A 66 2.23 -22.10 9.30
CA LEU A 66 0.90 -22.28 8.69
C LEU A 66 -0.18 -22.15 9.77
N LEU A 67 -1.04 -21.14 9.65
CA LEU A 67 -2.22 -21.00 10.51
C LEU A 67 -3.39 -21.86 10.03
N GLY A 68 -3.47 -22.07 8.72
CA GLY A 68 -4.53 -22.86 8.12
C GLY A 68 -4.83 -22.43 6.69
N HIS A 69 -6.00 -22.84 6.21
CA HIS A 69 -6.43 -22.52 4.86
C HIS A 69 -7.89 -22.13 4.83
N VAL A 70 -8.24 -21.38 3.80
CA VAL A 70 -9.61 -20.98 3.54
C VAL A 70 -10.00 -21.37 2.13
N LYS A 71 -11.18 -21.97 2.00
CA LYS A 71 -11.80 -22.23 0.70
C LYS A 71 -12.72 -21.09 0.32
N LEU A 72 -12.66 -20.74 -0.96
CA LEU A 72 -13.54 -19.77 -1.59
C LEU A 72 -14.59 -20.51 -2.43
N SER A 73 -15.72 -19.88 -2.66
CA SER A 73 -16.78 -20.38 -3.53
C SER A 73 -16.40 -20.29 -5.00
N ASP A 74 -16.99 -21.14 -5.82
CA ASP A 74 -16.84 -21.06 -7.28
C ASP A 74 -17.59 -19.87 -7.88
N ASN A 75 -18.43 -19.20 -7.09
CA ASN A 75 -19.23 -18.05 -7.47
C ASN A 75 -20.23 -18.32 -8.62
N THR A 76 -20.59 -19.60 -8.83
CA THR A 76 -21.60 -20.01 -9.82
C THR A 76 -22.98 -19.42 -9.54
N HIS A 77 -23.32 -19.27 -8.26
CA HIS A 77 -24.59 -18.69 -7.81
C HIS A 77 -24.84 -17.25 -8.27
N SER A 78 -23.79 -16.50 -8.65
CA SER A 78 -23.90 -15.13 -9.14
C SER A 78 -23.60 -15.00 -10.64
N ASP A 79 -23.53 -16.13 -11.36
CA ASP A 79 -23.02 -16.21 -12.74
C ASP A 79 -21.64 -15.56 -12.89
N PHE A 80 -20.77 -15.74 -11.89
CA PHE A 80 -19.43 -15.17 -11.82
C PHE A 80 -19.38 -13.64 -11.91
N ARG A 81 -20.43 -12.94 -11.44
CA ARG A 81 -20.51 -11.46 -11.49
C ARG A 81 -20.09 -10.81 -10.19
N ALA A 82 -20.31 -11.46 -9.05
CA ALA A 82 -19.94 -10.92 -7.75
C ALA A 82 -18.44 -11.11 -7.46
N ARG A 83 -17.82 -10.19 -6.72
CA ARG A 83 -16.50 -10.47 -6.12
C ARG A 83 -16.71 -11.28 -4.85
N GLU A 84 -15.80 -12.20 -4.55
CA GLU A 84 -15.90 -12.99 -3.32
C GLU A 84 -15.09 -12.36 -2.18
N LEU A 85 -15.77 -11.96 -1.11
CA LEU A 85 -15.13 -11.48 0.12
C LEU A 85 -15.12 -12.59 1.17
N LYS A 86 -13.91 -12.98 1.60
CA LYS A 86 -13.72 -13.93 2.69
C LYS A 86 -13.10 -13.26 3.90
N SER A 87 -13.76 -13.39 5.06
CA SER A 87 -13.23 -12.91 6.34
C SER A 87 -12.72 -14.09 7.17
N VAL A 88 -11.45 -14.04 7.57
CA VAL A 88 -10.76 -15.05 8.37
C VAL A 88 -10.33 -14.40 9.69
N SER A 89 -10.53 -15.10 10.80
CA SER A 89 -10.01 -14.64 12.10
C SER A 89 -8.61 -15.19 12.28
N LEU A 90 -7.68 -14.33 12.67
CA LEU A 90 -6.31 -14.69 12.95
C LEU A 90 -6.14 -14.75 14.46
N GLU A 91 -5.78 -15.92 14.97
CA GLU A 91 -5.56 -16.16 16.41
C GLU A 91 -4.07 -16.01 16.79
N SER A 92 -3.22 -15.64 15.83
CA SER A 92 -1.79 -15.49 16.02
C SER A 92 -1.31 -14.11 15.58
N THR A 93 -0.28 -13.62 16.25
CA THR A 93 0.45 -12.40 15.88
C THR A 93 1.76 -12.79 15.21
N GLY A 94 2.21 -11.97 14.27
CA GLY A 94 3.53 -12.03 13.68
C GLY A 94 3.74 -10.84 12.76
N LEU A 95 4.98 -10.68 12.32
CA LEU A 95 5.44 -9.53 11.53
C LEU A 95 5.10 -9.66 10.05
N PHE A 96 5.09 -10.88 9.53
CA PHE A 96 4.87 -11.15 8.10
C PHE A 96 3.60 -11.96 7.88
N LEU A 97 2.88 -11.66 6.80
CA LEU A 97 1.75 -12.45 6.30
C LEU A 97 2.12 -13.02 4.94
N LYS A 98 2.04 -14.35 4.80
CA LYS A 98 2.23 -15.05 3.52
C LYS A 98 0.97 -15.77 3.12
N LEU A 99 0.45 -15.42 1.95
CA LEU A 99 -0.70 -16.06 1.31
C LEU A 99 -0.23 -16.98 0.19
N VAL A 100 -0.64 -18.24 0.20
CA VAL A 100 -0.37 -19.18 -0.89
C VAL A 100 -1.68 -19.49 -1.59
N LEU A 101 -1.79 -19.03 -2.84
CA LEU A 101 -2.99 -19.19 -3.67
C LEU A 101 -2.85 -20.45 -4.51
N TYR A 102 -3.86 -21.31 -4.42
CA TYR A 102 -3.95 -22.52 -5.23
C TYR A 102 -4.75 -22.25 -6.52
N LYS A 103 -4.77 -23.22 -7.43
CA LYS A 103 -5.51 -23.18 -8.71
C LYS A 103 -6.92 -22.60 -8.54
N ASN A 104 -7.42 -21.96 -9.59
CA ASN A 104 -8.76 -21.37 -9.60
C ASN A 104 -9.87 -22.41 -9.73
N HIS A 105 -11.08 -22.00 -9.36
CA HIS A 105 -12.30 -22.67 -9.78
C HIS A 105 -12.45 -22.60 -11.30
N ILE A 106 -12.64 -23.76 -11.93
CA ILE A 106 -12.81 -23.87 -13.38
C ILE A 106 -14.11 -23.17 -13.78
N ASN A 107 -14.02 -22.22 -14.71
CA ASN A 107 -15.19 -21.56 -15.27
C ASN A 107 -14.93 -21.07 -16.70
N LYS A 108 -16.01 -20.74 -17.42
CA LYS A 108 -15.98 -20.36 -18.84
C LYS A 108 -15.31 -19.02 -19.13
N LEU A 109 -15.02 -18.21 -18.11
CA LEU A 109 -14.41 -16.88 -18.26
C LEU A 109 -12.90 -16.91 -17.96
N ASN A 110 -12.37 -18.02 -17.44
CA ASN A 110 -10.98 -18.17 -17.05
C ASN A 110 -10.31 -19.36 -17.74
N PHE A 111 -10.04 -19.20 -19.04
CA PHE A 111 -9.47 -20.25 -19.89
C PHE A 111 -8.04 -20.65 -19.52
N TYR A 112 -7.30 -19.78 -18.82
CA TYR A 112 -5.88 -19.93 -18.54
C TYR A 112 -5.57 -20.30 -17.09
N ASN A 113 -6.58 -20.70 -16.32
CA ASN A 113 -6.46 -21.08 -14.92
C ASN A 113 -5.73 -20.06 -14.04
N GLN A 114 -5.99 -18.78 -14.29
CA GLN A 114 -5.38 -17.68 -13.55
C GLN A 114 -6.09 -17.48 -12.21
N VAL A 115 -5.37 -16.96 -11.22
CA VAL A 115 -5.93 -16.57 -9.92
C VAL A 115 -5.78 -15.08 -9.71
N GLY A 116 -6.77 -14.45 -9.09
CA GLY A 116 -6.83 -13.01 -8.93
C GLY A 116 -7.36 -12.60 -7.56
N VAL A 117 -6.54 -11.86 -6.82
CA VAL A 117 -6.93 -11.17 -5.59
C VAL A 117 -7.02 -9.68 -5.88
N VAL A 118 -8.15 -9.08 -5.50
CA VAL A 118 -8.46 -7.67 -5.71
C VAL A 118 -8.00 -6.82 -4.52
N GLY A 119 -8.11 -7.37 -3.30
CA GLY A 119 -7.72 -6.65 -2.10
C GLY A 119 -7.50 -7.57 -0.91
N VAL A 120 -6.59 -7.17 -0.03
CA VAL A 120 -6.28 -7.81 1.25
C VAL A 120 -6.32 -6.74 2.32
N ASN A 121 -7.21 -6.90 3.30
CA ASN A 121 -7.28 -6.00 4.46
C ASN A 121 -6.96 -6.79 5.73
N VAL A 122 -6.05 -6.28 6.54
CA VAL A 122 -5.77 -6.80 7.87
C VAL A 122 -6.39 -5.83 8.87
N LEU A 123 -7.37 -6.31 9.63
CA LEU A 123 -8.06 -5.55 10.65
C LEU A 123 -7.64 -6.09 12.03
N GLY A 124 -7.39 -5.21 12.98
CA GLY A 124 -7.09 -5.58 14.36
C GLY A 124 -7.40 -4.41 15.27
N ASN A 125 -7.61 -4.71 16.55
CA ASN A 125 -7.67 -3.68 17.59
C ASN A 125 -6.29 -3.60 18.22
N GLU A 126 -5.84 -2.39 18.51
CA GLU A 126 -4.65 -2.17 19.32
C GLU A 126 -4.89 -2.71 20.72
N ILE A 127 -3.90 -3.42 21.25
CA ILE A 127 -3.89 -3.77 22.67
C ILE A 127 -3.52 -2.48 23.37
N GLU A 128 -4.47 -1.86 24.07
CA GLU A 128 -4.15 -0.84 25.06
C GLU A 128 -3.39 -1.53 26.19
N ASP A 129 -2.06 -1.57 26.08
CA ASP A 129 -1.22 -1.91 27.20
C ASP A 129 -1.41 -0.80 28.25
N ASN A 130 -2.02 -1.17 29.37
CA ASN A 130 -2.39 -0.26 30.48
C ASN A 130 -1.18 0.27 31.28
N ASN A 131 -0.03 0.40 30.63
CA ASN A 131 1.15 1.08 31.14
C ASN A 131 1.57 2.12 30.11
N ASN A 132 2.06 3.26 30.59
CA ASN A 132 2.54 4.42 29.84
C ASN A 132 3.76 4.14 28.91
N SER A 133 3.85 2.98 28.28
CA SER A 133 4.69 2.71 27.12
C SER A 133 3.86 2.97 25.86
N VAL A 134 3.86 4.22 25.39
CA VAL A 134 3.49 4.51 24.00
C VAL A 134 4.28 3.54 23.12
N SER A 135 3.57 2.60 22.48
CA SER A 135 4.16 1.60 21.59
C SER A 135 5.12 2.29 20.60
N PRO A 136 6.28 1.68 20.26
CA PRO A 136 7.15 2.19 19.20
C PRO A 136 6.40 2.53 17.89
N ASP A 137 5.31 1.82 17.63
CA ASP A 137 4.46 2.02 16.45
C ASP A 137 3.62 3.31 16.53
N GLU A 138 3.08 3.64 17.71
CA GLU A 138 2.30 4.89 17.91
C GLU A 138 3.20 6.12 17.92
N ARG A 139 4.44 6.01 18.45
CA ARG A 139 5.43 7.09 18.38
C ARG A 139 5.79 7.42 16.94
N ARG A 140 6.04 6.40 16.11
CA ARG A 140 6.37 6.58 14.69
C ARG A 140 5.16 6.96 13.83
N TYR A 141 3.93 6.68 14.27
CA TYR A 141 2.72 7.13 13.56
C TYR A 141 2.70 8.66 13.45
N GLN A 142 2.99 9.38 14.54
CA GLN A 142 2.99 10.84 14.54
C GLN A 142 4.08 11.43 13.66
N TYR A 143 5.28 10.83 13.67
CA TYR A 143 6.34 11.19 12.76
C TYR A 143 5.94 10.97 11.30
N SER A 144 5.32 9.83 10.99
CA SER A 144 4.82 9.53 9.64
C SER A 144 3.77 10.55 9.18
N ALA A 145 2.89 10.98 10.08
CA ALA A 145 1.89 12.01 9.81
C ALA A 145 2.54 13.38 9.54
N LYS A 146 3.56 13.77 10.31
CA LYS A 146 4.35 14.99 10.08
C LYS A 146 5.05 14.95 8.71
N LEU A 147 5.66 13.82 8.36
CA LEU A 147 6.27 13.62 7.03
C LEU A 147 5.24 13.76 5.92
N CYS A 148 4.06 13.14 6.03
CA CYS A 148 3.00 13.26 5.04
C CYS A 148 2.50 14.71 4.88
N ALA A 149 2.34 15.43 5.99
CA ALA A 149 1.95 16.84 5.99
C ALA A 149 3.03 17.71 5.31
N ALA A 150 4.31 17.48 5.62
CA ALA A 150 5.42 18.19 5.02
C ALA A 150 5.54 17.92 3.51
N VAL A 151 5.37 16.68 3.07
CA VAL A 151 5.34 16.34 1.63
C VAL A 151 4.24 17.10 0.90
N SER A 152 3.05 17.21 1.51
CA SER A 152 1.94 17.98 0.94
C SER A 152 2.27 19.47 0.86
N GLN A 153 2.91 20.04 1.89
CA GLN A 153 3.34 21.45 1.89
C GLN A 153 4.45 21.71 0.85
N LEU A 154 5.43 20.82 0.73
CA LEU A 154 6.50 20.92 -0.26
C LEU A 154 5.98 20.84 -1.69
N ARG A 155 4.94 20.03 -1.94
CA ARG A 155 4.27 19.99 -3.24
C ARG A 155 3.64 21.35 -3.58
N ALA A 156 2.87 21.92 -2.66
CA ALA A 156 2.27 23.24 -2.84
C ALA A 156 3.33 24.34 -3.02
N ALA A 157 4.44 24.27 -2.28
CA ALA A 157 5.58 25.18 -2.44
C ALA A 157 6.23 25.02 -3.83
N GLY A 158 6.38 23.78 -4.31
CA GLY A 158 6.90 23.48 -5.65
C GLY A 158 6.06 24.10 -6.77
N GLU A 159 4.73 24.05 -6.66
CA GLU A 159 3.83 24.72 -7.60
C GLU A 159 4.06 26.24 -7.64
N ARG A 160 4.27 26.86 -6.47
CA ARG A 160 4.54 28.30 -6.37
C ARG A 160 5.93 28.68 -6.90
N LEU A 161 6.95 27.89 -6.61
CA LEU A 161 8.30 28.07 -7.18
C LEU A 161 8.27 27.96 -8.71
N GLY A 162 7.49 27.01 -9.24
CA GLY A 162 7.26 26.89 -10.69
C GLY A 162 6.68 28.15 -11.31
N LYS A 163 5.73 28.82 -10.64
CA LYS A 163 5.17 30.11 -11.11
C LYS A 163 6.24 31.20 -11.19
N TYR A 164 7.07 31.35 -10.16
CA TYR A 164 8.18 32.33 -10.19
C TYR A 164 9.20 32.01 -11.29
N GLU A 165 9.46 30.74 -11.55
CA GLU A 165 10.38 30.34 -12.62
C GLU A 165 9.83 30.69 -14.02
N ILE A 166 8.54 30.48 -14.25
CA ILE A 166 7.86 30.87 -15.49
C ILE A 166 7.90 32.39 -15.67
N GLU A 167 7.54 33.16 -14.64
CA GLU A 167 7.56 34.63 -14.68
C GLU A 167 8.98 35.17 -14.91
N LYS A 168 9.99 34.55 -14.29
CA LYS A 168 11.40 34.89 -14.53
C LYS A 168 11.79 34.64 -15.98
N LYS A 169 11.46 33.48 -16.54
CA LYS A 169 11.75 33.13 -17.94
C LYS A 169 11.06 34.09 -18.91
N HIS A 170 9.81 34.45 -18.62
CA HIS A 170 9.05 35.41 -19.41
C HIS A 170 9.64 36.82 -19.35
N ALA A 171 10.09 37.27 -18.18
CA ALA A 171 10.76 38.57 -18.04
C ALA A 171 12.10 38.61 -18.80
N ILE A 172 12.86 37.51 -18.83
CA ILE A 172 14.10 37.40 -19.63
C ILE A 172 13.79 37.50 -21.13
N GLN A 173 12.73 36.85 -21.61
CA GLN A 173 12.31 36.93 -23.01
C GLN A 173 11.90 38.34 -23.45
N GLN A 174 11.40 39.14 -22.51
CA GLN A 174 11.06 40.55 -22.72
C GLN A 174 12.22 41.51 -22.38
N GLU A 175 13.42 40.97 -22.13
CA GLU A 175 14.62 41.74 -21.79
C GLU A 175 14.47 42.60 -20.51
N HIS A 176 13.51 42.26 -19.65
CA HIS A 176 13.28 42.88 -18.34
C HIS A 176 14.13 42.19 -17.26
N TYR A 177 15.44 42.40 -17.32
CA TYR A 177 16.40 41.71 -16.45
C TYR A 177 16.27 42.05 -14.96
N GLU A 178 15.90 43.28 -14.60
CA GLU A 178 15.65 43.67 -13.21
C GLU A 178 14.51 42.84 -12.61
N ARG A 179 13.39 42.74 -13.32
CA ARG A 179 12.24 41.93 -12.92
C ARG A 179 12.57 40.43 -12.85
N ALA A 180 13.43 39.93 -13.74
CA ALA A 180 13.91 38.56 -13.67
C ALA A 180 14.78 38.31 -12.42
N LYS A 181 15.61 39.29 -12.03
CA LYS A 181 16.41 39.22 -10.79
C LYS A 181 15.51 39.20 -9.55
N GLU A 182 14.52 40.08 -9.48
CA GLU A 182 13.54 40.12 -8.38
C GLU A 182 12.79 38.78 -8.25
N LYS A 183 12.36 38.19 -9.37
CA LYS A 183 11.67 36.89 -9.34
C LYS A 183 12.57 35.75 -8.91
N LYS A 184 13.86 35.79 -9.24
CA LYS A 184 14.85 34.83 -8.73
C LYS A 184 15.00 34.95 -7.21
N GLU A 185 15.17 36.18 -6.72
CA GLU A 185 15.32 36.45 -5.28
C GLU A 185 14.05 36.08 -4.50
N GLN A 186 12.87 36.39 -5.05
CA GLN A 186 11.58 35.98 -4.49
C GLN A 186 11.45 34.46 -4.39
N ALA A 187 11.91 33.71 -5.40
CA ALA A 187 11.91 32.25 -5.37
C ALA A 187 12.89 31.68 -4.34
N GLU A 188 14.10 32.24 -4.25
CA GLU A 188 15.12 31.79 -3.28
C GLU A 188 14.69 32.04 -1.84
N LYS A 189 14.21 33.25 -1.55
CA LYS A 189 13.67 33.61 -0.24
C LYS A 189 12.50 32.71 0.17
N TYR A 190 11.56 32.46 -0.75
CA TYR A 190 10.42 31.58 -0.47
C TYR A 190 10.85 30.13 -0.21
N ARG A 191 11.86 29.64 -0.94
CA ARG A 191 12.42 28.30 -0.71
C ARG A 191 13.05 28.19 0.69
N GLU A 192 13.83 29.18 1.09
CA GLU A 192 14.46 29.22 2.41
C GLU A 192 13.43 29.27 3.54
N GLU A 193 12.39 30.09 3.39
CA GLU A 193 11.28 30.20 4.34
C GLU A 193 10.59 28.85 4.54
N ILE A 194 10.19 28.16 3.47
CA ILE A 194 9.53 26.85 3.55
C ILE A 194 10.44 25.79 4.18
N TYR A 195 11.73 25.80 3.87
CA TYR A 195 12.66 24.81 4.42
C TYR A 195 12.90 25.01 5.92
N LYS A 196 12.91 26.27 6.36
CA LYS A 196 13.00 26.64 7.76
C LYS A 196 11.72 26.32 8.52
N ASP A 197 10.56 26.64 7.96
CA ASP A 197 9.26 26.39 8.58
C ASP A 197 8.98 24.89 8.77
N LEU A 198 9.43 24.06 7.82
CA LEU A 198 9.34 22.61 7.91
C LEU A 198 10.47 21.96 8.72
N ASP A 199 11.48 22.75 9.13
CA ASP A 199 12.69 22.29 9.80
C ASP A 199 13.25 20.97 9.21
N ILE A 200 13.52 20.98 7.90
CA ILE A 200 13.78 19.78 7.10
C ILE A 200 14.94 18.92 7.64
N GLU A 201 15.94 19.52 8.29
CA GLU A 201 17.06 18.76 8.86
C GLU A 201 16.61 17.84 10.00
N THR A 202 15.80 18.37 10.91
CA THR A 202 15.20 17.66 12.05
C THR A 202 14.13 16.69 11.56
N LEU A 203 13.26 17.13 10.64
CA LEU A 203 12.19 16.31 10.09
C LEU A 203 12.70 15.10 9.29
N LEU A 204 13.88 15.18 8.67
CA LEU A 204 14.48 14.05 7.96
C LEU A 204 15.49 13.28 8.80
N GLU A 205 15.61 13.57 10.10
CA GLU A 205 16.51 12.87 11.04
C GLU A 205 17.96 12.80 10.52
N LYS A 206 18.44 13.85 9.81
CA LYS A 206 19.76 13.82 9.14
C LYS A 206 20.94 13.71 10.10
N LYS A 207 20.76 14.10 11.36
CA LYS A 207 21.77 14.05 12.43
C LYS A 207 21.57 12.85 13.37
N GLY A 208 20.64 11.95 13.04
CA GLY A 208 20.27 10.80 13.86
C GLY A 208 18.78 10.78 14.20
N VAL A 209 18.34 9.67 14.79
CA VAL A 209 16.93 9.48 15.20
C VAL A 209 16.57 10.48 16.30
N GLU A 210 15.55 11.30 16.06
CA GLU A 210 15.19 12.44 16.92
C GLU A 210 13.78 12.27 17.49
N THR A 211 13.63 11.29 18.37
CA THR A 211 12.33 10.84 18.91
C THR A 211 11.60 11.91 19.73
N GLU A 212 12.32 12.83 20.38
CA GLU A 212 11.72 13.83 21.27
C GLU A 212 10.95 14.95 20.55
N ARG A 213 11.27 15.22 19.27
CA ARG A 213 10.62 16.28 18.47
C ARG A 213 9.65 15.72 17.44
N ASN A 214 10.04 14.63 16.81
CA ASN A 214 9.28 14.05 15.70
C ASN A 214 8.14 13.16 16.18
N ASP A 215 8.28 12.50 17.33
CA ASP A 215 7.30 11.51 17.82
C ASP A 215 6.31 12.09 18.85
N VAL A 216 6.43 13.36 19.22
CA VAL A 216 5.52 14.02 20.18
C VAL A 216 4.37 14.71 19.46
N ALA A 217 3.17 14.58 20.02
CA ALA A 217 1.94 15.19 19.50
C ALA A 217 1.98 16.67 19.85
N THR A 218 2.67 17.46 19.04
CA THR A 218 2.69 18.90 19.24
C THR A 218 1.31 19.45 18.95
N SER A 219 0.57 19.79 20.01
CA SER A 219 -0.67 20.58 19.98
C SER A 219 -0.45 22.04 19.54
N THR A 220 0.69 22.33 18.90
CA THR A 220 1.14 23.68 18.57
C THR A 220 1.69 23.69 17.15
N THR A 221 0.90 23.27 16.17
CA THR A 221 0.91 24.02 14.91
C THR A 221 0.06 25.24 15.18
N SER A 222 0.73 26.34 15.48
CA SER A 222 0.17 27.68 15.36
C SER A 222 -0.74 27.69 14.13
N ARG A 223 -2.01 27.90 14.41
CA ARG A 223 -3.09 28.00 13.46
C ARG A 223 -2.82 29.20 12.56
N THR A 224 -1.96 29.07 11.56
CA THR A 224 -2.03 29.92 10.39
C THR A 224 -3.19 29.40 9.57
N ARG A 225 -4.38 29.82 10.00
CA ARG A 225 -5.60 29.87 9.21
C ARG A 225 -5.20 30.22 7.77
N PRO A 226 -5.70 29.56 6.72
CA PRO A 226 -5.53 30.08 5.38
C PRO A 226 -6.09 31.50 5.42
N ALA A 227 -5.20 32.48 5.31
CA ALA A 227 -5.59 33.88 5.35
C ALA A 227 -6.47 34.08 4.12
N ALA A 228 -7.78 34.16 4.37
CA ALA A 228 -8.70 34.82 3.47
C ALA A 228 -8.07 36.15 3.07
N TYR A 229 -7.76 36.28 1.79
CA TYR A 229 -7.70 37.50 1.01
C TYR A 229 -7.28 38.77 1.79
N HIS A 230 -5.98 39.04 1.81
CA HIS A 230 -5.50 40.42 1.79
C HIS A 230 -4.82 40.65 0.44
N THR A 231 -5.63 41.03 -0.54
CA THR A 231 -5.16 41.77 -1.70
C THR A 231 -4.63 43.12 -1.20
N PRO A 232 -3.43 43.57 -1.60
CA PRO A 232 -3.06 44.98 -1.43
C PRO A 232 -4.01 45.86 -2.24
N PRO A 233 -4.26 47.12 -1.83
CA PRO A 233 -5.04 48.06 -2.61
C PRO A 233 -4.30 48.32 -3.93
N ASP A 234 -4.99 47.99 -5.03
CA ASP A 234 -4.55 48.24 -6.38
C ASP A 234 -4.64 49.74 -6.67
N THR A 235 -3.52 50.45 -6.53
CA THR A 235 -3.39 51.83 -7.00
C THR A 235 -2.97 51.80 -8.47
N SER A 236 -3.83 51.28 -9.34
CA SER A 236 -3.70 51.48 -10.79
C SER A 236 -5.09 51.71 -11.41
N PRO A 237 -5.23 52.71 -12.31
CA PRO A 237 -6.51 52.99 -12.93
C PRO A 237 -6.94 51.81 -13.82
N PRO A 238 -8.24 51.46 -13.84
CA PRO A 238 -8.73 50.29 -14.57
C PRO A 238 -8.47 50.43 -16.08
N PRO A 239 -7.99 49.39 -16.76
CA PRO A 239 -7.91 49.38 -18.22
C PRO A 239 -9.31 49.48 -18.81
N ALA A 240 -9.47 50.31 -19.84
CA ALA A 240 -10.72 50.38 -20.60
C ALA A 240 -11.12 48.99 -21.10
N HIS A 241 -12.35 48.59 -20.79
CA HIS A 241 -12.97 47.36 -21.28
C HIS A 241 -12.95 47.34 -22.81
N LEU A 242 -11.98 46.61 -23.39
CA LEU A 242 -12.09 46.14 -24.76
C LEU A 242 -12.94 44.86 -24.73
N PRO A 243 -14.00 44.76 -25.57
CA PRO A 243 -14.77 43.54 -25.68
C PRO A 243 -13.87 42.40 -26.22
N PRO A 244 -14.10 41.15 -25.80
CA PRO A 244 -13.31 40.02 -26.25
C PRO A 244 -13.38 39.85 -27.77
N PRO A 245 -12.29 39.47 -28.45
CA PRO A 245 -12.32 39.17 -29.87
C PRO A 245 -13.31 38.03 -30.14
N ARG A 246 -14.30 38.26 -31.01
CA ARG A 246 -15.17 37.20 -31.51
C ARG A 246 -14.31 36.22 -32.29
N LEU A 247 -14.22 34.97 -31.82
CA LEU A 247 -13.67 33.88 -32.60
C LEU A 247 -14.57 33.66 -33.84
N PRO A 248 -14.02 33.56 -35.06
CA PRO A 248 -14.80 33.18 -36.23
C PRO A 248 -15.33 31.76 -36.05
N ASN A 249 -16.65 31.60 -36.05
CA ASN A 249 -17.30 30.29 -36.19
C ASN A 249 -16.95 29.71 -37.56
N THR A 250 -15.86 28.95 -37.63
CA THR A 250 -15.57 28.05 -38.75
C THR A 250 -15.60 26.62 -38.21
N PRO A 251 -16.37 25.71 -38.84
CA PRO A 251 -16.36 24.32 -38.43
C PRO A 251 -14.97 23.72 -38.64
N PRO A 252 -14.51 22.81 -37.75
CA PRO A 252 -13.18 22.23 -37.86
C PRO A 252 -13.08 21.42 -39.15
N LYS A 253 -12.07 21.75 -39.96
CA LYS A 253 -11.70 20.99 -41.16
C LYS A 253 -11.25 19.59 -40.71
N PRO A 254 -11.71 18.48 -41.34
CA PRO A 254 -11.27 17.15 -40.96
C PRO A 254 -9.75 17.02 -41.14
N LEU A 255 -9.08 16.54 -40.09
CA LEU A 255 -7.66 16.19 -40.16
C LEU A 255 -7.45 15.07 -41.20
N PRO A 256 -6.38 15.10 -42.00
CA PRO A 256 -6.04 13.98 -42.88
C PRO A 256 -5.73 12.74 -42.04
N ALA A 257 -6.33 11.60 -42.40
CA ALA A 257 -6.04 10.32 -41.77
C ALA A 257 -4.56 9.95 -42.01
N LEU A 258 -3.79 9.83 -40.94
CA LEU A 258 -2.47 9.21 -40.99
C LEU A 258 -2.65 7.69 -41.22
N PRO A 259 -1.86 7.05 -42.10
CA PRO A 259 -1.94 5.60 -42.30
C PRO A 259 -1.52 4.86 -41.03
N LEU A 260 -2.35 3.91 -40.59
CA LEU A 260 -1.97 2.94 -39.57
C LEU A 260 -0.81 2.06 -40.09
N PRO A 261 0.24 1.80 -39.29
CA PRO A 261 1.27 0.84 -39.66
C PRO A 261 0.67 -0.56 -39.74
N SER A 262 0.87 -1.22 -40.87
CA SER A 262 0.48 -2.61 -41.13
C SER A 262 1.16 -3.56 -40.16
N LEU A 263 0.37 -4.36 -39.44
CA LEU A 263 0.85 -5.50 -38.65
C LEU A 263 1.57 -6.50 -39.56
N PRO A 264 2.74 -7.04 -39.15
CA PRO A 264 3.47 -8.00 -39.96
C PRO A 264 2.69 -9.30 -40.16
N HIS A 265 2.88 -9.86 -41.35
CA HIS A 265 2.21 -11.02 -41.91
C HIS A 265 2.14 -12.24 -40.99
N CYS A 266 1.00 -12.92 -41.14
CA CYS A 266 0.69 -14.26 -40.66
C CYS A 266 1.82 -15.25 -41.00
N VAL A 267 2.35 -15.92 -39.98
CA VAL A 267 3.24 -17.08 -40.16
C VAL A 267 2.37 -18.26 -40.65
N PRO A 268 2.76 -19.00 -41.71
CA PRO A 268 1.97 -20.13 -42.20
C PRO A 268 1.86 -21.23 -41.14
N GLN A 269 0.65 -21.72 -40.91
CA GLN A 269 0.40 -22.94 -40.13
C GLN A 269 0.96 -24.17 -40.86
N PRO A 270 1.54 -25.16 -40.16
CA PRO A 270 1.87 -26.46 -40.75
C PRO A 270 0.60 -27.28 -41.05
N PRO A 271 0.61 -28.13 -42.09
CA PRO A 271 -0.56 -28.86 -42.54
C PRO A 271 -0.99 -29.93 -41.53
N SER A 272 -2.30 -30.10 -41.37
CA SER A 272 -2.93 -31.17 -40.60
C SER A 272 -2.63 -32.55 -41.19
N PRO A 273 -2.43 -33.61 -40.38
CA PRO A 273 -2.24 -34.95 -40.90
C PRO A 273 -3.57 -35.55 -41.39
N ASP A 274 -3.53 -36.08 -42.62
CA ASP A 274 -4.57 -36.83 -43.29
C ASP A 274 -5.07 -38.01 -42.45
N LEU A 275 -6.40 -38.13 -42.36
CA LEU A 275 -7.07 -39.38 -41.96
C LEU A 275 -6.88 -40.42 -43.07
N ARG A 276 -6.06 -41.44 -42.79
CA ARG A 276 -6.07 -42.69 -43.56
C ARG A 276 -6.47 -43.86 -42.67
N GLN A 277 -7.55 -44.53 -43.09
CA GLN A 277 -8.05 -45.80 -42.55
C GLN A 277 -7.00 -46.91 -42.64
N GLY A 278 -6.98 -47.80 -41.65
CA GLY A 278 -6.36 -49.12 -41.78
C GLY A 278 -6.11 -49.86 -40.46
N GLY A 279 -7.05 -50.74 -40.10
CA GLY A 279 -6.78 -52.10 -39.62
C GLY A 279 -5.97 -52.35 -38.34
N GLY A 280 -6.66 -52.89 -37.33
CA GLY A 280 -6.31 -54.12 -36.61
C GLY A 280 -4.95 -54.22 -35.89
N GLY A 281 -4.99 -54.33 -34.55
CA GLY A 281 -3.89 -54.91 -33.77
C GLY A 281 -3.91 -54.47 -32.32
N GLY A 282 -4.25 -55.39 -31.42
CA GLY A 282 -4.17 -55.17 -29.98
C GLY A 282 -2.73 -54.90 -29.53
N GLY A 283 -2.55 -53.88 -28.69
CA GLY A 283 -1.27 -53.51 -28.11
C GLY A 283 -1.48 -52.72 -26.82
N VAL A 284 -0.90 -53.23 -25.74
CA VAL A 284 -1.01 -52.75 -24.36
C VAL A 284 -0.49 -51.32 -24.23
N MET A 285 -1.29 -50.40 -23.68
CA MET A 285 -0.86 -49.02 -23.35
C MET A 285 0.07 -49.02 -22.13
N THR A 286 1.33 -48.65 -22.33
CA THR A 286 2.20 -48.13 -21.27
C THR A 286 2.08 -46.60 -21.22
N PRO A 287 2.13 -45.96 -20.05
CA PRO A 287 2.07 -44.50 -19.95
C PRO A 287 3.39 -43.85 -20.37
N ALA A 288 3.29 -42.69 -21.01
CA ALA A 288 4.40 -41.89 -21.51
C ALA A 288 5.32 -41.37 -20.37
N PRO A 289 6.64 -41.20 -20.62
CA PRO A 289 7.56 -40.65 -19.63
C PRO A 289 7.34 -39.15 -19.40
N PRO A 290 7.65 -38.63 -18.20
CA PRO A 290 7.49 -37.20 -17.87
C PRO A 290 8.51 -36.33 -18.62
N PRO A 291 8.18 -35.04 -18.88
CA PRO A 291 9.06 -34.11 -19.57
C PRO A 291 10.27 -33.71 -18.70
N PRO A 292 11.42 -33.34 -19.32
CA PRO A 292 12.63 -32.97 -18.59
C PRO A 292 12.48 -31.61 -17.87
N PRO A 293 13.24 -31.38 -16.78
CA PRO A 293 13.17 -30.15 -16.01
C PRO A 293 13.72 -28.96 -16.82
N TYR A 294 12.97 -27.86 -16.81
CA TYR A 294 13.36 -26.59 -17.42
C TYR A 294 14.57 -25.98 -16.67
N LEU A 295 15.66 -25.77 -17.41
CA LEU A 295 16.79 -24.96 -16.98
C LEU A 295 16.38 -23.47 -16.95
N HIS A 296 16.48 -22.86 -15.77
CA HIS A 296 16.40 -21.41 -15.60
C HIS A 296 17.62 -20.75 -16.28
N VAL A 297 17.39 -20.03 -17.37
CA VAL A 297 18.35 -19.04 -17.87
C VAL A 297 17.96 -17.69 -17.28
N VAL A 298 18.79 -17.20 -16.36
CA VAL A 298 18.74 -15.85 -15.83
C VAL A 298 19.32 -14.90 -16.88
N ARG A 299 18.56 -13.87 -17.24
CA ARG A 299 19.08 -12.60 -17.73
C ARG A 299 18.36 -11.48 -16.99
#